data_AF-A0A354RB50-F1
#
_entry.id   AF-A0A354RB50-F1
#
_cell.length_a   1.000
_cell.length_b   1.000
_cell.length_c   1.000
_cell.angle_alpha   90.00
_cell.angle_beta   90.00
_cell.angle_gamma   90.00
#
_symmetry.space_group_name_H-M   'P 1'
#
loop_
_entity.id
_entity.type
_entity.pdbx_description
1 polymer ?
#
loop_
_entity_poly.entity_id
_entity_poly.type
_entity_poly.pdbx_seq_one_letter_code
_entity_poly.pdbx_strand_id
1 'polypeptide(L)' 'FRQGIEKYLIQDWDGALNMFEKAKALEPNKPGETPGVKDNPSMILIDRCKIMKENPPGDDWDGVYVMTSK' A
#
# COMPACT_ATOMS: atom_id res chain seq x y z
N PHE A 1 -9.45 3.50 -1.88
CA PHE A 1 -8.63 3.34 -0.66
C PHE A 1 -9.11 2.20 0.22
N ARG A 2 -10.28 2.27 0.87
CA ARG A 2 -10.81 1.22 1.78
C ARG A 2 -10.78 -0.19 1.19
N GLN A 3 -11.25 -0.38 -0.04
CA GLN A 3 -11.22 -1.68 -0.71
C GLN A 3 -9.80 -2.23 -0.88
N GLY A 4 -8.80 -1.36 -1.05
CA GLY A 4 -7.39 -1.76 -1.10
C GLY A 4 -6.89 -2.28 0.25
N ILE A 5 -7.35 -1.69 1.36
CA ILE A 5 -7.03 -2.17 2.71
C ILE A 5 -7.69 -3.53 2.98
N GLU A 6 -8.96 -3.70 2.60
CA GLU A 6 -9.67 -4.97 2.74
C GLU A 6 -8.93 -6.10 2.00
N LYS A 7 -8.43 -5.80 0.79
CA LYS A 7 -7.60 -6.71 -0.01
C LYS A 7 -6.23 -6.96 0.61
N TYR A 8 -5.58 -5.91 1.10
CA TYR A 8 -4.28 -5.98 1.76
C TYR A 8 -4.32 -6.90 2.98
N LEU A 9 -5.34 -6.78 3.83
CA LEU A 9 -5.47 -7.57 5.06
C LEU A 9 -5.73 -9.06 4.81
N ILE A 10 -6.29 -9.43 3.65
CA ILE A 10 -6.47 -10.83 3.24
C ILE A 10 -5.32 -11.33 2.34
N GLN A 11 -4.22 -10.58 2.27
CA GLN A 11 -3.04 -10.90 1.45
C GLN A 11 -3.32 -10.98 -0.06
N ASP A 12 -4.41 -10.38 -0.54
CA ASP A 12 -4.69 -10.21 -1.98
C ASP A 12 -3.89 -9.01 -2.50
N TRP A 13 -2.57 -9.21 -2.64
CA TRP A 13 -1.63 -8.13 -2.99
C TRP A 13 -1.93 -7.50 -4.35
N ASP A 14 -2.30 -8.31 -5.35
CA ASP A 14 -2.60 -7.81 -6.69
C ASP A 14 -3.93 -7.02 -6.70
N GLY A 15 -4.94 -7.48 -5.98
CA GLY A 15 -6.17 -6.74 -5.78
C GLY A 15 -5.94 -5.44 -5.02
N ALA A 16 -5.13 -5.47 -3.97
CA ALA A 16 -4.76 -4.29 -3.19
C ALA A 16 -4.00 -3.26 -4.05
N LEU A 17 -3.01 -3.69 -4.82
CA LEU A 17 -2.24 -2.85 -5.76
C LEU A 17 -3.17 -2.11 -6.73
N ASN A 18 -4.12 -2.82 -7.36
CA ASN A 18 -5.06 -2.20 -8.29
C ASN A 18 -5.90 -1.10 -7.62
N MET A 19 -6.37 -1.37 -6.39
CA MET A 19 -7.18 -0.40 -5.64
C MET A 19 -6.37 0.80 -5.15
N PHE A 20 -5.11 0.61 -4.75
CA PHE A 20 -4.23 1.69 -4.33
C PHE A 20 -3.73 2.53 -5.49
N GLU A 21 -3.45 1.95 -6.67
CA GLU A 21 -3.11 2.72 -7.87
C GLU A 21 -4.24 3.67 -8.28
N LYS A 22 -5.50 3.21 -8.21
CA LYS A 22 -6.68 4.07 -8.40
C LYS A 22 -6.79 5.14 -7.32
N ALA A 23 -6.56 4.79 -6.06
CA ALA A 23 -6.66 5.72 -4.94
C ALA A 23 -5.58 6.80 -4.98
N LYS A 24 -4.35 6.45 -5.37
CA LYS A 24 -3.20 7.37 -5.52
C LYS A 24 -3.53 8.60 -6.36
N ALA A 25 -4.29 8.42 -7.44
CA ALA A 25 -4.70 9.51 -8.34
C ALA A 25 -5.81 10.41 -7.76
N LEU A 26 -6.54 9.94 -6.74
CA LEU A 26 -7.68 10.62 -6.12
C LEU A 26 -7.31 11.28 -4.78
N GLU A 27 -6.09 11.08 -4.29
CA GLU A 27 -5.67 11.67 -3.02
C GLU A 27 -5.54 13.21 -3.12
N PRO A 28 -5.91 13.96 -2.06
CA PRO A 28 -5.86 15.42 -2.08
C PRO A 28 -4.42 15.95 -2.10
N ASN A 29 -3.50 15.20 -1.48
CA ASN A 29 -2.09 15.55 -1.39
C ASN A 29 -1.30 14.61 -2.30
N LYS A 30 -0.66 15.18 -3.34
CA LYS A 30 0.09 14.39 -4.31
C LYS A 30 1.48 14.96 -4.55
N PRO A 31 2.48 14.10 -4.74
CA PRO A 31 3.80 14.53 -5.17
C PRO A 31 3.73 15.25 -6.52
N GLY A 32 4.39 16.40 -6.62
CA GLY A 32 4.42 17.21 -7.84
C GLY A 32 3.21 18.12 -8.06
N GLU A 33 2.07 17.89 -7.40
CA GLU A 33 0.91 18.80 -7.42
C GLU A 33 0.84 19.65 -6.15
N THR A 34 1.06 19.04 -4.98
CA THR A 34 0.97 19.71 -3.68
C THR A 34 2.37 20.09 -3.18
N PRO A 35 2.67 21.39 -2.96
CA PRO A 35 3.98 21.82 -2.49
C PRO A 35 4.38 21.14 -1.18
N GLY A 36 5.59 20.57 -1.14
CA GLY A 36 6.13 19.91 0.05
C GLY A 36 5.68 18.46 0.27
N VAL A 37 4.78 17.93 -0.56
CA VAL A 37 4.35 16.52 -0.51
C VAL A 37 5.30 15.65 -1.33
N LYS A 38 5.87 14.62 -0.70
CA LYS A 38 6.84 13.68 -1.32
C LYS A 38 6.24 12.31 -1.62
N ASP A 39 5.29 11.88 -0.82
CA ASP A 39 4.56 10.64 -0.96
C ASP A 39 3.10 10.84 -0.53
N ASN A 40 2.31 9.79 -0.72
CA ASN A 40 0.95 9.72 -0.18
C ASN A 40 0.67 8.30 0.36
N PRO A 41 -0.32 8.13 1.24
CA PRO A 41 -0.71 6.83 1.79
C PRO A 41 -0.81 5.70 0.76
N SER A 42 -1.42 5.93 -0.39
CA SER A 42 -1.54 4.91 -1.44
C SER A 42 -0.18 4.48 -2.00
N MET A 43 0.77 5.40 -2.21
CA MET A 43 2.14 5.07 -2.65
C MET A 43 2.87 4.19 -1.65
N ILE A 44 2.81 4.54 -0.35
CA ILE A 44 3.43 3.74 0.70
C ILE A 44 2.84 2.32 0.72
N LEU A 45 1.52 2.19 0.59
CA LEU A 45 0.85 0.90 0.59
C LEU A 45 1.12 0.08 -0.67
N ILE A 46 1.28 0.72 -1.83
CA ILE A 46 1.72 0.06 -3.07
C ILE A 46 3.09 -0.58 -2.87
N ASP A 47 4.04 0.16 -2.30
CA ASP A 47 5.38 -0.37 -2.08
C ASP A 47 5.40 -1.50 -1.04
N ARG A 48 4.59 -1.38 0.02
CA ARG A 48 4.38 -2.49 0.95
C ARG A 48 3.79 -3.72 0.26
N CYS A 49 2.79 -3.57 -0.61
CA CYS A 49 2.21 -4.69 -1.34
C CYS A 49 3.27 -5.40 -2.19
N LYS A 50 4.18 -4.67 -2.84
CA LYS A 50 5.28 -5.29 -3.61
C LYS A 50 6.21 -6.10 -2.71
N ILE A 51 6.66 -5.50 -1.60
CA ILE A 51 7.56 -6.15 -0.64
C ILE A 51 6.91 -7.41 -0.03
N MET A 52 5.63 -7.30 0.37
CA MET A 52 4.87 -8.40 0.96
C MET A 52 4.48 -9.46 -0.09
N LYS A 53 4.35 -9.10 -1.37
CA LYS A 53 4.17 -10.10 -2.44
C LYS A 53 5.44 -10.92 -2.67
N GLU A 54 6.61 -10.28 -2.61
CA GLU A 54 7.90 -10.95 -2.72
C GLU A 54 8.24 -11.78 -1.47
N ASN A 55 7.86 -11.27 -0.30
CA ASN A 55 8.09 -11.90 1.01
C ASN A 55 6.75 -12.00 1.76
N PRO A 56 5.85 -12.92 1.36
CA PRO A 56 4.54 -13.03 1.98
C PRO A 56 4.66 -13.42 3.45
N PRO A 57 3.89 -12.77 4.33
CA PRO A 57 3.79 -13.20 5.70
C PRO A 57 3.02 -14.54 5.76
N GLY A 58 3.07 -15.23 6.90
CA GLY A 58 2.34 -16.48 7.09
C GLY A 58 0.81 -16.27 7.18
N ASP A 59 0.08 -17.37 7.26
CA ASP A 59 -1.39 -17.36 7.36
C ASP A 59 -1.90 -16.66 8.64
N ASP A 60 -1.10 -16.66 9.71
CA ASP A 60 -1.41 -16.03 11.00
C ASP A 60 -1.08 -14.51 11.04
N TRP A 61 -0.85 -13.90 9.88
CA TRP A 61 -0.52 -12.49 9.81
C TRP A 61 -1.69 -11.59 10.22
N ASP A 62 -1.42 -10.67 11.14
CA ASP A 62 -2.40 -9.79 11.79
C ASP A 62 -2.55 -8.42 11.12
N GLY A 63 -1.92 -8.23 9.94
CA GLY A 63 -1.92 -6.96 9.22
C GLY A 63 -0.75 -6.03 9.58
N VAL A 64 0.15 -6.43 10.49
CA VAL A 64 1.31 -5.61 10.87
C VAL A 64 2.41 -5.68 9.81
N TYR A 65 2.79 -4.51 9.27
CA TYR A 65 3.98 -4.39 8.44
C TYR A 65 5.22 -4.08 9.30
N VAL A 66 6.20 -4.97 9.30
CA VAL A 66 7.51 -4.76 9.91
C VAL A 66 8.53 -4.45 8.83
N MET A 67 9.12 -3.25 8.87
CA MET A 67 10.17 -2.86 7.95
C MET A 67 11.48 -3.55 8.36
N THR A 68 12.00 -4.45 7.54
CA THR A 68 13.20 -5.25 7.85
C THR A 68 14.51 -4.59 7.40
N SER A 69 14.46 -3.38 6.85
CA SER A 69 15.61 -2.62 6.36
C SER A 69 16.19 -1.73 7.46
N LYS A 70 17.51 -1.82 7.69
CA LYS A 70 18.29 -0.90 8.54
C LYS A 70 19.03 0.13 7.71
#